data_AF-A0A8G2DXI7-F1
#
_entry.id   AF-A0A8G2DXI7-F1
#
_cell.length_a   1.000
_cell.length_b   1.000
_cell.length_c   1.000
_cell.angle_alpha   90.00
_cell.angle_beta   90.00
_cell.angle_gamma   90.00
#
_symmetry.space_group_name_H-M   'P 1'
#
loop_
_entity.id
_entity.type
_entity.pdbx_description
1 polymer ?
#
loop_
_entity_poly.entity_id
_entity_poly.type
_entity_poly.pdbx_seq_one_letter_code
_entity_poly.pdbx_strand_id
1 'polypeptide(L)'
;MSGDSGEINLPFDLSIGYQIRLTHRLMQKLLQLKIEQFGVTLGMWYFLRVLWDQDGLTQKELSDLVGTMEPTTLSAIASMEQRGI
;
A
#
# COMPACT_ATOMS: atom_id res chain seq x y z
N MET A 1 -9.50 25.94 43.40
CA MET A 1 -9.59 24.86 42.39
C MET A 1 -10.23 25.45 41.16
N SER A 2 -9.41 25.87 40.20
CA SER A 2 -9.88 26.36 38.91
C SER A 2 -9.11 25.57 37.86
N GLY A 3 -9.80 24.64 37.21
CA GLY A 3 -9.22 23.77 36.19
C GLY A 3 -8.88 24.60 34.97
N ASP A 4 -7.59 24.82 34.76
CA ASP A 4 -7.05 25.24 33.48
C ASP A 4 -7.16 24.04 32.54
N SER A 5 -8.27 23.95 31.82
CA SER A 5 -8.43 23.00 30.72
C SER A 5 -7.61 23.55 29.55
N GLY A 6 -6.29 23.34 29.61
CA GLY A 6 -5.37 23.73 28.55
C GLY A 6 -5.82 23.12 27.22
N GLU A 7 -6.26 23.99 26.30
CA GLU A 7 -6.60 23.60 24.94
C GLU A 7 -5.36 22.97 24.29
N ILE A 8 -5.38 21.66 24.08
CA ILE A 8 -4.27 20.97 23.42
C ILE A 8 -4.34 21.32 21.94
N ASN A 9 -3.53 22.29 21.51
CA ASN A 9 -3.32 22.58 20.10
C ASN A 9 -2.53 21.42 19.48
N LEU A 10 -3.19 20.63 18.63
CA LEU A 10 -2.61 19.52 17.87
C LEU A 10 -2.54 19.90 16.39
N PRO A 11 -1.56 20.71 15.97
CA PRO A 11 -1.49 21.17 14.59
C PRO A 11 -1.19 19.99 13.66
N PHE A 12 -1.79 20.01 12.47
CA PHE A 12 -1.78 18.87 11.54
C PHE A 12 -0.37 18.45 11.11
N ASP A 13 0.55 19.41 10.99
CA ASP A 13 1.94 19.18 10.66
C ASP A 13 2.72 18.44 11.76
N LEU A 14 2.27 18.48 13.01
CA LEU A 14 2.84 17.69 14.11
C LEU A 14 2.08 16.37 14.35
N SER A 15 0.95 16.15 13.68
CA SER A 15 0.20 14.89 13.78
C SER A 15 0.94 13.75 13.09
N ILE A 16 1.45 12.81 13.88
CA ILE A 16 2.15 11.61 13.39
C ILE A 16 1.29 10.84 12.38
N GLY A 17 0.00 10.66 12.67
CA GLY A 17 -0.91 9.96 11.76
C GLY A 17 -1.08 10.68 10.43
N TYR A 18 -1.15 12.02 10.45
CA TYR A 18 -1.20 12.83 9.23
C TYR A 18 0.11 12.70 8.43
N GLN A 19 1.25 12.83 9.10
CA GLN A 19 2.56 12.75 8.46
C GLN A 19 2.81 11.37 7.83
N ILE A 20 2.44 10.28 8.51
CA ILE A 20 2.51 8.93 7.96
C ILE A 20 1.64 8.81 6.72
N ARG A 21 0.39 9.28 6.77
CA ARG A 21 -0.55 9.20 5.64
C ARG A 21 -0.07 10.04 4.45
N LEU A 22 0.44 11.25 4.69
CA LEU A 22 0.97 12.12 3.64
C LEU A 22 2.20 11.50 2.99
N THR A 23 3.15 11.02 3.80
CA THR A 23 4.36 10.34 3.33
C THR A 23 4.00 9.12 2.49
N HIS A 24 3.10 8.26 2.99
CA HIS A 24 2.64 7.08 2.27
C HIS A 24 2.02 7.44 0.91
N ARG A 25 1.15 8.47 0.85
CA ARG A 25 0.55 8.94 -0.41
C ARG A 25 1.59 9.44 -1.41
N LEU A 26 2.57 10.24 -0.96
CA LEU A 26 3.61 10.78 -1.83
C LEU A 26 4.54 9.67 -2.33
N MET A 27 4.89 8.72 -1.47
CA MET A 27 5.67 7.54 -1.82
C MET A 27 4.94 6.68 -2.85
N GLN A 28 3.65 6.37 -2.64
CA GLN A 28 2.84 5.61 -3.59
C GLN A 28 2.76 6.30 -4.96
N LYS A 29 2.60 7.62 -4.99
CA LYS A 29 2.58 8.40 -6.23
C LYS A 29 3.91 8.29 -6.98
N LEU A 30 5.02 8.47 -6.28
CA LEU A 30 6.35 8.37 -6.89
C LEU A 30 6.63 6.96 -7.40
N LEU A 31 6.24 5.94 -6.65
CA LEU A 31 6.37 4.54 -7.04
C LEU A 31 5.56 4.26 -8.31
N GLN A 32 4.27 4.63 -8.34
CA GLN A 32 3.41 4.45 -9.50
C GLN A 32 4.02 5.06 -10.77
N LEU A 33 4.53 6.29 -10.69
CA LEU A 33 5.21 6.96 -11.83
C LEU A 33 6.43 6.20 -12.34
N LYS A 34 7.13 5.45 -11.47
CA LYS A 34 8.30 4.67 -11.85
C LYS A 34 7.94 3.33 -12.49
N ILE A 35 6.86 2.70 -12.02
CA ILE A 35 6.50 1.33 -12.42
C ILE A 35 5.49 1.29 -13.57
N GLU A 36 4.73 2.37 -13.80
CA GLU A 36 3.69 2.41 -14.84
C GLU A 36 4.23 2.22 -16.25
N GLN A 37 5.46 2.68 -16.50
CA GLN A 37 6.15 2.49 -17.79
C GLN A 37 6.37 1.00 -18.13
N PHE A 38 6.38 0.12 -17.12
CA PHE A 38 6.48 -1.33 -17.28
C PHE A 38 5.10 -2.01 -17.32
N GLY A 39 4.01 -1.22 -17.40
CA GLY A 39 2.65 -1.73 -17.38
C GLY A 39 2.19 -2.26 -16.02
N VAL A 40 2.94 -1.96 -14.94
CA VAL A 40 2.65 -2.44 -13.58
C VAL A 40 1.86 -1.37 -12.81
N THR A 41 0.75 -1.77 -12.21
CA THR A 41 -0.01 -0.91 -11.28
C THR A 41 0.54 -1.05 -9.86
N LEU A 42 0.28 -0.06 -9.00
CA LEU A 42 0.65 -0.13 -7.59
C LEU A 42 0.05 -1.37 -6.89
N GLY A 43 -1.16 -1.80 -7.28
CA GLY A 43 -1.77 -3.02 -6.78
C GLY A 43 -0.95 -4.27 -7.15
N MET A 44 -0.58 -4.39 -8.43
CA MET A 44 0.27 -5.48 -8.93
C MET A 44 1.64 -5.50 -8.24
N TRP A 45 2.23 -4.32 -8.00
CA TRP A 45 3.52 -4.21 -7.31
C TRP A 45 3.52 -4.86 -5.92
N TYR A 46 2.42 -4.73 -5.16
CA TYR A 46 2.35 -5.37 -3.85
C TYR A 46 2.37 -6.90 -3.93
N PHE A 47 1.87 -7.49 -5.01
CA PHE A 47 2.00 -8.93 -5.25
C PHE A 47 3.41 -9.29 -5.71
N LEU A 48 3.97 -8.55 -6.68
CA LEU A 48 5.32 -8.76 -7.19
C LEU A 48 6.40 -8.69 -6.11
N ARG A 49 6.30 -7.75 -5.15
CA ARG A 49 7.29 -7.65 -4.06
C ARG A 49 7.33 -8.87 -3.15
N VAL A 50 6.20 -9.59 -3.01
CA VAL A 50 6.09 -10.79 -2.18
C VAL A 50 6.65 -11.97 -2.98
N LEU A 51 6.24 -12.10 -4.25
CA LEU A 51 6.70 -13.17 -5.13
C LEU A 51 8.21 -13.12 -5.41
N TRP A 52 8.82 -11.92 -5.38
CA TRP A 52 10.27 -11.78 -5.51
C TRP A 52 11.01 -12.43 -4.33
N ASP A 53 10.48 -12.28 -3.12
CA ASP A 53 11.07 -12.83 -1.90
C ASP A 53 10.77 -14.32 -1.75
N GLN A 54 9.55 -14.73 -2.11
CA GLN A 54 9.08 -16.09 -1.99
C GLN A 54 8.15 -16.48 -3.16
N ASP A 55 8.66 -17.36 -4.02
CA ASP A 55 7.87 -17.96 -5.10
C ASP A 55 7.06 -19.19 -4.62
N GLY A 56 6.11 -19.65 -5.43
CA GLY A 56 5.32 -20.85 -5.17
C GLY A 56 4.20 -20.67 -4.13
N LEU A 57 3.86 -19.43 -3.78
CA LEU A 57 2.75 -19.10 -2.88
C LEU A 57 1.39 -19.39 -3.53
N THR A 58 0.46 -19.90 -2.75
CA THR A 58 -0.95 -19.95 -3.15
C THR A 58 -1.55 -18.54 -3.17
N GLN A 59 -2.65 -18.35 -3.90
CA GLN A 59 -3.34 -17.06 -3.97
C GLN A 59 -3.81 -16.56 -2.60
N LYS A 60 -4.17 -17.47 -1.69
CA LYS A 60 -4.56 -17.15 -0.32
C LYS A 60 -3.39 -16.63 0.51
N GLU A 61 -2.28 -17.37 0.53
CA GLU A 61 -1.07 -16.95 1.26
C GLU A 61 -0.55 -15.60 0.75
N LEU A 62 -0.58 -15.42 -0.57
CA LEU A 62 -0.20 -14.18 -1.20
C LEU A 62 -1.15 -13.02 -0.80
N SER A 63 -2.45 -13.25 -0.72
CA SER A 63 -3.42 -12.25 -0.24
C SER A 63 -3.17 -11.86 1.22
N ASP A 64 -2.90 -12.86 2.08
CA ASP A 64 -2.62 -12.67 3.50
C ASP A 64 -1.35 -11.83 3.72
N LEU A 65 -0.27 -12.11 2.96
CA LEU A 65 1.00 -11.38 3.02
C LEU A 65 0.92 -9.95 2.48
N VAL A 66 0.04 -9.70 1.50
CA VAL A 66 -0.19 -8.36 0.95
C VAL A 66 -1.12 -7.52 1.82
N GLY A 67 -1.96 -8.16 2.66
CA GLY A 67 -2.93 -7.48 3.51
C GLY A 67 -4.13 -6.94 2.71
N THR A 68 -4.45 -7.56 1.57
CA THR A 68 -5.63 -7.27 0.75
C THR A 68 -6.73 -8.29 0.96
N MET A 69 -7.97 -7.89 0.68
CA MET A 69 -9.07 -8.86 0.59
C MET A 69 -8.91 -9.71 -0.67
N GLU A 70 -9.17 -11.02 -0.56
CA GLU A 70 -9.03 -12.02 -1.65
C GLU A 70 -9.62 -11.60 -3.01
N PRO A 71 -10.79 -10.93 -3.12
CA PRO A 71 -11.34 -10.51 -4.42
C PRO A 71 -10.44 -9.51 -5.18
N THR A 72 -9.76 -8.62 -4.44
CA THR A 72 -8.81 -7.65 -5.02
C THR A 72 -7.53 -8.35 -5.47
N THR A 73 -7.11 -9.38 -4.75
CA THR A 73 -5.97 -10.24 -5.10
C THR A 73 -6.21 -11.00 -6.39
N LEU A 74 -7.37 -11.65 -6.54
CA LEU A 74 -7.72 -12.40 -7.75
C LEU A 74 -7.72 -11.54 -9.03
N SER A 75 -8.34 -10.37 -8.98
CA SER A 75 -8.38 -9.46 -10.14
C SER A 75 -7.01 -8.90 -10.51
N ALA A 76 -6.16 -8.61 -9.53
CA ALA A 76 -4.78 -8.17 -9.77
C ALA A 76 -3.94 -9.27 -10.40
N ILE A 77 -3.98 -10.49 -9.85
CA ILE A 77 -3.24 -11.66 -10.36
C ILE A 77 -3.69 -12.00 -11.78
N ALA A 78 -5.00 -12.08 -12.04
CA ALA A 78 -5.50 -12.36 -13.39
C ALA A 78 -5.05 -11.30 -14.41
N SER A 79 -4.93 -10.04 -14.00
CA SER A 79 -4.41 -8.98 -14.86
C SER A 79 -2.89 -9.09 -15.08
N MET A 80 -2.14 -9.59 -14.09
CA MET A 80 -0.70 -9.88 -14.21
C MET A 80 -0.47 -11.05 -15.19
N GLU A 81 -1.21 -12.15 -15.02
CA GLU A 81 -1.15 -13.32 -15.91
C GLU A 81 -1.45 -12.96 -17.37
N GLN A 82 -2.49 -12.15 -17.62
CA GLN A 82 -2.83 -11.67 -18.97
C GLN A 82 -1.72 -10.83 -19.61
N ARG A 83 -0.89 -10.18 -18.78
CA ARG A 83 0.24 -9.34 -19.22
C ARG A 83 1.55 -10.12 -19.30
N GLY A 84 1.56 -11.39 -18.88
CA GLY A 84 2.75 -12.24 -18.87
C GLY A 84 3.81 -11.82 -17.85
N ILE A 85 3.36 -11.20 -16.75
CA ILE A 85 4.20 -10.74 -15.63
C ILE A 85 3.71 -11.31 -14.30
#